data_AF-A0AAU4K8E2-F1
#
_entry.id   AF-A0AAU4K8E2-F1
#
_cell.length_a   1.000
_cell.length_b   1.000
_cell.length_c   1.000
_cell.angle_alpha   90.00
_cell.angle_beta   90.00
_cell.angle_gamma   90.00
#
_symmetry.space_group_name_H-M   'P 1'
#
loop_
_entity.id
_entity.type
_entity.pdbx_description
1 polymer ?
#
loop_
_entity_poly.entity_id
_entity_poly.type
_entity_poly.pdbx_seq_one_letter_code
_entity_poly.pdbx_strand_id
1 'polypeptide(L)'
;MNERRARRRRRWQQPSTPESRVDRLIREAHERGDFDDLPGLGKPLDLRGLDDPDWWAKQKIRDEDLDSTTLLPAALQLRRERQEYPESLRDIRDEEAVRRILVDFNRRVKHERLAPSLGPASRIVVSIIDVEDMVERWRALLRHRHR
;
A
#
# COMPACT_ATOMS: atom_id res chain seq x y z
N MET A 1 -63.59 -44.27 -1.58
CA MET A 1 -62.20 -44.66 -1.89
C MET A 1 -61.61 -43.65 -2.86
N ASN A 2 -60.70 -42.82 -2.35
CA ASN A 2 -59.68 -41.95 -2.98
C ASN A 2 -60.03 -40.84 -3.98
N GLU A 3 -60.04 -39.62 -3.43
CA GLU A 3 -59.81 -38.32 -4.05
C GLU A 3 -58.49 -38.27 -4.84
N ARG A 4 -58.56 -37.92 -6.13
CA ARG A 4 -57.38 -37.64 -6.95
C ARG A 4 -56.97 -36.18 -6.76
N ARG A 5 -55.89 -35.98 -6.01
CA ARG A 5 -55.25 -34.68 -5.75
C ARG A 5 -54.61 -34.11 -7.03
N ALA A 6 -55.23 -33.08 -7.63
CA ALA A 6 -54.58 -32.24 -8.62
C ALA A 6 -53.70 -31.19 -7.91
N ARG A 7 -52.40 -31.47 -7.76
CA ARG A 7 -51.43 -30.50 -7.24
C ARG A 7 -51.06 -29.51 -8.34
N ARG A 8 -51.64 -28.30 -8.31
CA ARG A 8 -51.17 -27.14 -9.10
C ARG A 8 -49.72 -26.83 -8.73
N ARG A 9 -48.77 -27.04 -9.65
CA ARG A 9 -47.39 -26.57 -9.52
C ARG A 9 -47.37 -25.04 -9.71
N ARG A 10 -47.30 -24.28 -8.61
CA ARG A 10 -46.95 -22.85 -8.68
C ARG A 10 -45.49 -22.76 -9.17
N ARG A 11 -45.30 -22.32 -10.41
CA ARG A 11 -43.99 -21.94 -10.96
C ARG A 11 -43.57 -20.66 -10.23
N TRP A 12 -42.62 -20.76 -9.32
CA TRP A 12 -41.97 -19.59 -8.72
C TRP A 12 -41.27 -18.81 -9.84
N GLN A 13 -41.79 -17.64 -10.19
CA GLN A 13 -41.05 -16.67 -10.98
C GLN A 13 -40.11 -15.97 -10.01
N GLN A 14 -38.80 -16.12 -10.20
CA GLN A 14 -37.79 -15.38 -9.44
C GLN A 14 -38.03 -13.89 -9.70
N PRO A 15 -38.21 -13.04 -8.68
CA PRO A 15 -38.27 -11.60 -8.90
C PRO A 15 -36.92 -11.13 -9.47
N SER A 16 -36.94 -10.44 -10.61
CA SER A 16 -35.74 -9.81 -11.16
C SER A 16 -35.24 -8.79 -10.16
N THR A 17 -34.05 -9.01 -9.60
CA THR A 17 -33.39 -8.01 -8.76
C THR A 17 -33.17 -6.75 -9.59
N PRO A 18 -33.59 -5.57 -9.10
CA PRO A 18 -33.32 -4.31 -9.79
C PRO A 18 -31.80 -4.12 -9.95
N GLU A 19 -31.40 -3.49 -11.06
CA GLU A 19 -30.00 -3.16 -11.38
C GLU A 19 -29.34 -2.43 -10.19
N SER A 20 -28.11 -2.85 -9.83
CA SER A 20 -27.34 -2.14 -8.81
C SER A 20 -27.02 -0.73 -9.31
N ARG A 21 -26.91 0.24 -8.40
CA ARG A 21 -26.46 1.59 -8.75
C ARG A 21 -25.10 1.57 -9.48
N VAL A 22 -24.23 0.63 -9.11
CA VAL A 22 -22.91 0.45 -9.75
C VAL A 22 -23.07 -0.03 -11.20
N ASP A 23 -23.90 -1.04 -11.43
CA ASP A 23 -24.15 -1.59 -12.77
C ASP A 23 -24.74 -0.53 -13.70
N ARG A 24 -25.70 0.26 -13.20
CA ARG A 24 -26.30 1.37 -13.95
C ARG A 24 -25.26 2.40 -14.38
N LEU A 25 -24.35 2.79 -13.48
CA LEU A 25 -23.29 3.77 -13.79
C LEU A 25 -22.33 3.24 -14.86
N ILE A 26 -21.99 1.95 -14.81
CA ILE A 26 -21.12 1.32 -15.81
C ILE A 26 -21.79 1.33 -17.18
N ARG A 27 -23.08 0.98 -17.24
CA ARG A 27 -23.85 0.98 -18.48
C ARG A 27 -23.98 2.37 -19.08
N GLU A 28 -24.35 3.37 -18.28
CA GLU A 28 -24.43 4.77 -18.73
C GLU A 28 -23.08 5.30 -19.23
N ALA A 29 -21.96 4.92 -18.61
CA ALA A 29 -20.61 5.28 -19.08
C ALA A 29 -20.26 4.60 -20.41
N HIS A 30 -20.68 3.34 -20.61
CA HIS A 30 -20.57 2.65 -21.90
C HIS A 30 -21.40 3.33 -22.99
N GLU A 31 -22.66 3.69 -22.71
CA GLU A 31 -23.55 4.38 -23.65
C GLU A 31 -23.02 5.75 -24.08
N ARG A 32 -22.25 6.42 -23.21
CA ARG A 32 -21.59 7.70 -23.49
C ARG A 32 -20.27 7.55 -24.27
N GLY A 33 -19.73 6.34 -24.41
CA GLY A 33 -18.45 6.10 -25.06
C GLY A 33 -17.24 6.48 -24.19
N ASP A 34 -17.39 6.58 -22.86
CA ASP A 34 -16.27 6.93 -21.96
C ASP A 34 -15.12 5.90 -22.02
N PHE A 35 -15.36 4.71 -22.58
CA PHE A 35 -14.38 3.63 -22.74
C PHE A 35 -13.81 3.50 -24.16
N ASP A 36 -14.24 4.31 -25.13
CA ASP A 36 -13.89 4.13 -26.55
C ASP A 36 -12.47 4.64 -26.91
N ASP A 37 -11.95 5.62 -26.17
CA ASP A 37 -10.61 6.21 -26.41
C ASP A 37 -9.71 6.12 -25.17
N LEU A 38 -9.68 4.93 -24.55
CA LEU A 38 -8.84 4.73 -23.39
C LEU A 38 -7.35 4.72 -23.77
N PRO A 39 -6.49 5.38 -22.97
CA PRO A 39 -5.05 5.28 -23.16
C PRO A 39 -4.60 3.83 -22.99
N GLY A 40 -4.23 3.18 -24.10
CA GLY A 40 -3.86 1.77 -24.12
C GLY A 40 -4.84 0.84 -24.84
N LEU A 41 -5.95 1.37 -25.38
CA LEU A 41 -6.88 0.58 -26.21
C LEU A 41 -6.11 -0.14 -27.33
N GLY A 42 -6.23 -1.47 -27.40
CA GLY A 42 -5.57 -2.32 -28.40
C GLY A 42 -4.08 -2.60 -28.16
N LYS A 43 -3.46 -2.06 -27.10
CA LYS A 43 -2.07 -2.39 -26.75
C LYS A 43 -2.02 -3.68 -25.91
N PRO A 44 -0.98 -4.52 -26.06
CA PRO A 44 -0.81 -5.71 -25.23
C PRO A 44 -0.66 -5.32 -23.75
N LEU A 45 -1.38 -6.03 -22.87
CA LEU A 45 -1.27 -5.84 -21.42
C LEU A 45 0.08 -6.39 -20.92
N ASP A 46 0.77 -5.61 -20.07
CA ASP A 46 1.97 -6.08 -19.36
C ASP A 46 1.54 -6.91 -18.14
N LEU A 47 1.34 -8.21 -18.33
CA LEU A 47 0.85 -9.14 -17.31
C LEU A 47 1.95 -9.66 -16.36
N ARG A 48 3.07 -8.96 -16.24
CA ARG A 48 4.17 -9.37 -15.35
C ARG A 48 3.78 -9.18 -13.89
N GLY A 49 3.93 -10.23 -13.09
CA GLY A 49 3.68 -10.19 -11.64
C GLY A 49 2.21 -10.39 -11.22
N LEU A 50 1.36 -10.99 -12.06
CA LEU A 50 -0.05 -11.26 -11.74
C LEU A 50 -0.27 -12.16 -10.50
N ASP A 51 0.77 -12.87 -10.08
CA ASP A 51 0.85 -13.63 -8.84
C ASP A 51 0.88 -12.75 -7.58
N ASP A 52 1.14 -11.44 -7.74
CA ASP A 52 1.08 -10.45 -6.69
C ASP A 52 -0.29 -9.74 -6.68
N PRO A 53 -1.09 -9.81 -5.60
CA PRO A 53 -2.37 -9.10 -5.52
C PRO A 53 -2.26 -7.57 -5.68
N ASP A 54 -1.07 -6.99 -5.46
CA ASP A 54 -0.78 -5.56 -5.60
C ASP A 54 -0.15 -5.18 -6.96
N TRP A 55 -0.15 -6.10 -7.94
CA TRP A 55 0.49 -5.91 -9.26
C TRP A 55 0.09 -4.59 -9.95
N TRP A 56 -1.20 -4.26 -9.92
CA TRP A 56 -1.76 -3.08 -10.58
C TRP A 56 -1.27 -1.77 -9.93
N ALA A 57 -1.09 -1.75 -8.62
CA ALA A 57 -0.62 -0.58 -7.88
C ALA A 57 0.87 -0.34 -8.15
N LYS A 58 1.68 -1.41 -8.15
CA LYS A 58 3.11 -1.34 -8.50
C LYS A 58 3.32 -0.90 -9.94
N GLN A 59 2.51 -1.41 -10.87
CA GLN A 59 2.53 -0.98 -12.26
C GLN A 59 2.16 0.50 -12.39
N LYS A 60 1.13 0.97 -11.69
CA LYS A 60 0.72 2.38 -11.70
C LYS A 60 1.80 3.32 -11.17
N ILE A 61 2.45 2.95 -10.08
CA ILE A 61 3.59 3.70 -9.52
C ILE A 61 4.74 3.81 -10.53
N ARG A 62 5.05 2.70 -11.22
CA ARG A 62 6.10 2.67 -12.25
C ARG A 62 5.73 3.51 -13.47
N ASP A 63 4.49 3.39 -13.95
CA ASP A 63 4.04 4.02 -15.19
C ASP A 63 3.90 5.55 -15.05
N GLU A 64 3.73 6.06 -13.82
CA GLU A 64 3.62 7.50 -13.51
C GLU A 64 4.89 8.12 -12.92
N ASP A 65 6.01 7.37 -12.86
CA ASP A 65 7.29 7.79 -12.23
C ASP A 65 7.09 8.44 -10.85
N LEU A 66 6.13 7.91 -10.08
CA LEU A 66 5.84 8.45 -8.76
C LEU A 66 6.99 8.03 -7.83
N ASP A 67 7.50 8.97 -7.02
CA ASP A 67 8.37 8.61 -5.91
C ASP A 67 7.57 7.73 -4.94
N SER A 68 7.72 6.43 -5.16
CA SER A 68 7.06 5.36 -4.43
C SER A 68 7.13 5.57 -2.93
N THR A 69 8.21 6.18 -2.42
CA THR A 69 8.48 6.38 -1.01
C THR A 69 7.52 7.36 -0.35
N THR A 70 7.12 8.43 -1.05
CA THR A 70 6.21 9.45 -0.50
C THR A 70 4.77 8.94 -0.43
N LEU A 71 4.44 7.95 -1.27
CA LEU A 71 3.12 7.32 -1.33
C LEU A 71 2.99 6.12 -0.37
N LEU A 72 4.09 5.66 0.23
CA LEU A 72 4.01 4.56 1.17
C LEU A 72 3.27 4.97 2.45
N PRO A 73 2.48 4.07 3.04
CA PRO A 73 2.02 4.20 4.42
C PRO A 73 3.18 4.47 5.39
N ALA A 74 2.93 5.26 6.43
CA ALA A 74 3.96 5.71 7.37
C ALA A 74 4.78 4.55 7.99
N ALA A 75 4.14 3.43 8.30
CA ALA A 75 4.84 2.23 8.79
C ALA A 75 5.90 1.70 7.81
N LEU A 76 5.63 1.73 6.50
CA LEU A 76 6.57 1.27 5.48
C LEU A 76 7.68 2.30 5.24
N GLN A 77 7.36 3.60 5.28
CA GLN A 77 8.37 4.67 5.23
C GLN A 77 9.37 4.52 6.38
N LEU A 78 8.89 4.37 7.62
CA LEU A 78 9.74 4.22 8.80
C LEU A 78 10.56 2.92 8.77
N ARG A 79 10.03 1.85 8.20
CA ARG A 79 10.76 0.59 8.04
C ARG A 79 11.93 0.75 7.07
N ARG A 80 11.71 1.45 5.96
CA ARG A 80 12.75 1.73 4.98
C ARG A 80 13.81 2.67 5.54
N GLU A 81 13.40 3.77 6.16
CA GLU A 81 14.33 4.72 6.79
C GLU A 81 15.24 4.03 7.80
N ARG A 82 14.69 3.09 8.60
CA ARG A 82 15.50 2.27 9.52
C ARG A 82 16.52 1.39 8.81
N GLN A 83 16.20 0.83 7.64
CA GLN A 83 17.10 -0.04 6.88
C GLN A 83 18.27 0.73 6.27
N GLU A 84 18.10 2.03 6.04
CA GLU A 84 19.12 2.91 5.47
C GLU A 84 20.13 3.40 6.53
N TYR A 85 19.89 3.16 7.82
CA TYR A 85 20.83 3.48 8.89
C TYR A 85 21.86 2.36 9.13
N PRO A 86 23.14 2.71 9.37
CA PRO A 86 23.69 4.07 9.56
C PRO A 86 24.09 4.83 8.28
N GLU A 87 24.02 4.22 7.10
CA GLU A 87 24.56 4.74 5.84
C GLU A 87 24.01 6.12 5.44
N SER A 88 22.71 6.36 5.62
CA SER A 88 22.08 7.66 5.32
C SER A 88 22.57 8.80 6.23
N LEU A 89 23.18 8.50 7.37
CA LEU A 89 23.74 9.49 8.31
C LEU A 89 25.19 9.86 7.97
N ARG A 90 25.78 9.25 6.95
CA ARG A 90 27.21 9.36 6.62
C ARG A 90 27.67 10.79 6.33
N ASP A 91 26.82 11.61 5.73
CA ASP A 91 27.16 12.98 5.33
C ASP A 91 27.00 13.99 6.46
N ILE A 92 26.36 13.60 7.55
CA ILE A 92 26.20 14.41 8.75
C ILE A 92 27.51 14.32 9.55
N ARG A 93 28.09 15.46 9.91
CA ARG A 93 29.34 15.53 10.70
C ARG A 93 29.13 15.89 12.16
N ASP A 94 27.98 16.47 12.49
CA ASP A 94 27.61 16.82 13.84
C ASP A 94 26.87 15.64 14.51
N GLU A 95 27.44 15.14 15.59
CA GLU A 95 26.83 14.06 16.38
C GLU A 95 25.52 14.49 17.02
N GLU A 96 25.39 15.74 17.45
CA GLU A 96 24.17 16.23 18.06
C GLU A 96 23.02 16.25 17.04
N ALA A 97 23.31 16.62 15.78
CA ALA A 97 22.38 16.46 14.68
C ALA A 97 21.97 14.99 14.44
N VAL A 98 22.91 14.04 14.46
CA VAL A 98 22.60 12.60 14.33
C VAL A 98 21.70 12.13 15.47
N ARG A 99 22.02 12.48 16.72
CA ARG A 99 21.20 12.16 17.89
C ARG A 99 19.78 12.71 17.75
N ARG A 100 19.63 13.96 17.31
CA ARG A 100 18.32 14.59 17.07
C ARG A 100 17.49 13.83 16.03
N ILE A 101 18.10 13.40 14.92
CA ILE A 101 17.43 12.62 13.87
C ILE A 101 16.95 11.27 14.42
N LEU A 102 17.80 10.56 15.17
CA LEU A 102 17.44 9.25 15.75
C LEU A 102 16.33 9.37 16.80
N VAL A 103 16.37 10.43 17.63
CA VAL A 103 15.30 10.73 18.59
C VAL A 103 13.99 11.05 17.88
N ASP A 104 14.03 11.82 16.80
CA ASP A 104 12.86 12.10 15.99
C ASP A 104 12.28 10.85 15.32
N PHE A 105 13.13 10.01 14.72
CA PHE A 105 12.74 8.71 14.20
C PHE A 105 12.01 7.86 15.25
N ASN A 106 12.58 7.75 16.45
CA ASN A 106 11.96 7.02 17.57
C ASN A 106 10.61 7.60 17.98
N ARG A 107 10.45 8.93 17.91
CA ARG A 107 9.17 9.61 18.17
C ARG A 107 8.12 9.23 17.13
N ARG A 108 8.46 9.27 15.84
CA ARG A 108 7.56 8.89 14.74
C ARG A 108 7.16 7.41 14.82
N VAL A 109 8.11 6.53 15.15
CA VAL A 109 7.81 5.10 15.40
C VAL A 109 6.82 4.91 16.56
N LYS A 110 6.98 5.65 17.67
CA LYS A 110 6.03 5.59 18.79
C LYS A 110 4.65 6.09 18.37
N HIS A 111 4.57 7.18 17.63
CA HIS A 111 3.30 7.71 17.13
C HIS A 111 2.58 6.69 16.23
N GLU A 112 3.30 6.11 15.25
CA GLU A 112 2.74 5.09 14.36
C GLU A 112 2.24 3.85 15.11
N ARG A 113 2.91 3.45 16.19
CA ARG A 113 2.45 2.34 17.04
C ARG A 113 1.17 2.66 17.82
N LEU A 114 0.97 3.92 18.20
CA LEU A 114 -0.21 4.38 18.92
C LEU A 114 -1.41 4.58 17.99
N ALA A 115 -1.16 5.03 16.76
CA ALA A 115 -2.17 5.25 15.73
C ALA A 115 -1.69 4.68 14.38
N PRO A 116 -1.82 3.36 14.16
CA PRO A 116 -1.33 2.73 12.94
C PRO A 116 -2.00 3.26 11.67
N SER A 117 -1.21 3.77 10.73
CA SER A 117 -1.67 4.30 9.44
C SER A 117 -2.38 3.25 8.57
N LEU A 118 -1.99 1.99 8.71
CA LEU A 118 -2.59 0.83 8.02
C LEU A 118 -3.79 0.22 8.76
N GLY A 119 -4.30 0.92 9.78
CA GLY A 119 -5.42 0.48 10.60
C GLY A 119 -5.03 -0.50 11.72
N PRO A 120 -5.98 -0.77 12.63
CA PRO A 120 -5.71 -1.47 13.89
C PRO A 120 -5.32 -2.96 13.73
N ALA A 121 -5.62 -3.55 12.57
CA ALA A 121 -5.27 -4.95 12.26
C ALA A 121 -3.89 -5.10 11.60
N SER A 122 -3.17 -4.00 11.37
CA SER A 122 -1.85 -4.04 10.75
C SER A 122 -0.86 -4.85 11.60
N ARG A 123 -0.16 -5.79 10.96
CA ARG A 123 0.89 -6.60 11.60
C ARG A 123 2.30 -6.01 11.43
N ILE A 124 2.41 -4.85 10.77
CA ILE A 124 3.70 -4.22 10.48
C ILE A 124 4.10 -3.38 11.70
N VAL A 125 5.13 -3.85 12.41
CA VAL A 125 5.68 -3.14 13.58
C VAL A 125 7.11 -2.72 13.28
N VAL A 126 7.37 -1.41 13.33
CA VAL A 126 8.73 -0.86 13.23
C VAL A 126 9.33 -0.76 14.62
N SER A 127 10.58 -1.19 14.80
CA SER A 127 11.31 -1.10 16.06
C SER A 127 11.98 0.26 16.24
N ILE A 128 12.03 0.73 17.49
CA ILE A 128 12.86 1.87 17.89
C ILE A 128 14.34 1.51 17.78
N ILE A 129 15.17 2.52 17.59
CA ILE A 129 16.62 2.41 17.51
C ILE A 129 17.21 2.81 18.87
N ASP A 130 18.15 2.02 19.38
CA ASP A 130 19.02 2.50 20.45
C ASP A 130 19.95 3.58 19.88
N VAL A 131 19.82 4.79 20.42
CA VAL A 131 20.51 5.97 19.89
C VAL A 131 22.01 5.86 20.10
N GLU A 132 22.46 5.36 21.25
CA GLU A 132 23.89 5.29 21.56
C GLU A 132 24.56 4.21 20.70
N ASP A 133 23.95 3.02 20.58
CA ASP A 133 24.46 1.96 19.71
C ASP A 133 24.55 2.38 18.24
N MET A 134 23.60 3.22 17.79
CA MET A 134 23.59 3.70 16.40
C MET A 134 24.63 4.81 16.18
N VAL A 135 24.83 5.71 17.15
CA VAL A 135 25.89 6.72 17.11
C VAL A 135 27.26 6.06 17.07
N GLU A 136 27.48 4.99 17.84
CA GLU A 136 28.74 4.23 17.80
C GLU A 136 29.01 3.62 16.41
N ARG A 137 27.99 3.01 15.81
CA ARG A 137 28.06 2.48 14.44
C ARG A 137 28.33 3.56 13.40
N TRP A 138 27.67 4.72 13.50
CA TRP A 138 27.92 5.87 12.64
C TRP A 138 29.36 6.40 12.79
N ARG A 139 29.87 6.54 14.01
CA ARG A 139 31.28 6.93 14.26
C ARG A 139 32.25 5.93 13.65
N ALA A 140 31.96 4.62 13.73
CA ALA A 140 32.78 3.58 13.09
C ALA A 140 32.81 3.72 11.57
N LEU A 141 31.64 3.97 10.97
CA LEU A 141 31.49 4.20 9.53
C LEU A 141 32.28 5.44 9.06
N LEU A 142 32.27 6.52 9.85
CA LEU A 142 33.08 7.70 9.57
C LEU A 142 34.58 7.43 9.65
N ARG A 143 35.05 6.66 10.65
CA ARG A 143 36.46 6.28 10.78
C ARG A 143 36.95 5.50 9.55
N HIS A 144 36.12 4.63 8.97
CA HIS A 144 36.45 3.89 7.76
C HIS A 144 36.54 4.75 6.50
N ARG A 145 35.93 5.95 6.45
CA ARG A 145 36.11 6.90 5.34
C ARG A 145 37.48 7.58 5.38
N HIS A 146 38.07 7.74 6.58
CA HIS A 146 39.30 8.49 6.78
C HIS A 146 40.57 7.61 6.70
N ARG A 147 40.42 6.32 6.39
CA ARG A 147 41.51 5.44 5.96
C ARG A 147 41.48 5.30 4.45
#